data_AF-A0A132MXG4-F1
#
_entry.id   AF-A0A132MXG4-F1
#
_cell.length_a   1.000
_cell.length_b   1.000
_cell.length_c   1.000
_cell.angle_alpha   90.00
_cell.angle_beta   90.00
_cell.angle_gamma   90.00
#
_symmetry.space_group_name_H-M   'P 1'
#
loop_
_entity.id
_entity.type
_entity.pdbx_description
1 polymer ?
#
loop_
_entity_poly.entity_id
_entity_poly.type
_entity_poly.pdbx_seq_one_letter_code
_entity_poly.pdbx_strand_id
1 'polypeptide(L)'
;MEIGVNHRPEPVSASVAEEATRNPFLPATEEEYLAELRDISVSCAPRRFTLCEIDRELQDGWVFGWGLAFEDNAVLFRPGDHHVTGVFQSAESALRLFSSSRNLHLVWIDPEPAPEAVTA
;
A
#
# COMPACT_ATOMS: atom_id res chain seq x y z
N MET A 1 63.55 -32.55 42.18
CA MET A 1 63.30 -32.70 40.74
C MET A 1 62.14 -31.78 40.40
N GLU A 2 62.43 -30.76 39.56
CA GLU A 2 61.56 -29.84 38.79
C GLU A 2 60.47 -29.01 39.50
N ILE A 3 60.57 -27.68 39.68
CA ILE A 3 60.47 -26.47 38.80
C ILE A 3 59.08 -26.16 38.21
N GLY A 4 58.68 -24.88 38.30
CA GLY A 4 57.54 -24.27 37.58
C GLY A 4 56.74 -23.27 38.44
N VAL A 5 57.31 -22.12 38.82
CA VAL A 5 57.14 -20.79 38.18
C VAL A 5 55.67 -20.37 37.97
N ASN A 6 55.30 -19.34 38.75
CA ASN A 6 54.13 -18.47 38.65
C ASN A 6 53.58 -18.24 37.24
N HIS A 7 52.26 -18.38 37.08
CA HIS A 7 51.52 -17.49 36.19
C HIS A 7 50.18 -17.09 36.82
N ARG A 8 50.15 -15.84 37.30
CA ARG A 8 48.95 -15.09 37.65
C ARG A 8 48.25 -14.73 36.33
N PRO A 9 46.99 -15.08 36.10
CA PRO A 9 46.30 -14.60 34.91
C PRO A 9 46.11 -13.08 35.04
N GLU A 10 46.61 -12.33 34.05
CA GLU A 10 46.33 -10.91 33.87
C GLU A 10 44.83 -10.69 33.56
N PRO A 11 44.25 -9.53 33.91
CA PRO A 11 42.87 -9.23 33.58
C PRO A 11 42.76 -9.01 32.06
N VAL A 12 41.92 -9.79 31.39
CA VAL A 12 41.53 -9.53 29.99
C VAL A 12 40.60 -8.31 29.99
N SER A 13 41.18 -7.12 30.01
CA SER A 13 40.52 -5.90 29.56
C SER A 13 40.78 -5.74 28.07
N ALA A 14 39.82 -6.17 27.25
CA ALA A 14 39.62 -5.59 25.94
C ALA A 14 38.16 -5.82 25.55
N SER A 15 37.36 -4.80 25.86
CA SER A 15 36.20 -4.42 25.08
C SER A 15 36.51 -4.52 23.59
N VAL A 16 36.18 -5.65 22.98
CA VAL A 16 35.77 -5.60 21.58
C VAL A 16 34.32 -5.16 21.68
N ALA A 17 34.13 -3.85 21.50
CA ALA A 17 32.83 -3.32 21.17
C ALA A 17 32.25 -4.28 20.14
N GLU A 18 31.14 -4.91 20.50
CA GLU A 18 30.27 -5.55 19.56
C GLU A 18 29.76 -4.40 18.70
N GLU A 19 30.59 -4.03 17.71
CA GLU A 19 30.25 -3.21 16.57
C GLU A 19 29.29 -4.10 15.80
N ALA A 20 28.08 -4.20 16.37
CA ALA A 20 26.91 -4.73 15.73
C ALA A 20 26.91 -4.04 14.39
N THR A 21 27.26 -4.79 13.35
CA THR A 21 27.21 -4.34 11.97
C THR A 21 25.81 -3.78 11.81
N ARG A 22 25.70 -2.46 11.91
CA ARG A 22 24.42 -1.78 11.81
C ARG A 22 23.99 -2.10 10.40
N ASN A 23 22.92 -2.88 10.28
CA ASN A 23 22.40 -3.21 8.98
C ASN A 23 22.07 -1.87 8.29
N PRO A 24 22.76 -1.50 7.20
CA PRO A 24 22.55 -0.21 6.55
C PRO A 24 21.14 -0.09 5.96
N PHE A 25 20.40 -1.21 5.91
CA PHE A 25 19.02 -1.30 5.45
C PHE A 25 17.99 -1.20 6.60
N LEU A 26 18.41 -0.99 7.85
CA LEU A 26 17.48 -0.71 8.95
C LEU A 26 17.41 0.81 9.22
N PRO A 27 16.19 1.37 9.36
CA PRO A 27 16.02 2.77 9.69
C PRO A 27 16.71 3.08 11.04
N ALA A 28 17.39 4.23 11.11
CA ALA A 28 18.09 4.69 12.30
C ALA A 28 17.11 5.13 13.40
N THR A 29 15.95 5.61 13.00
CA THR A 29 14.95 6.24 13.86
C THR A 29 13.53 5.83 13.48
N GLU A 30 12.59 6.05 14.40
CA GLU A 30 11.16 5.90 14.13
C GLU A 30 10.69 6.82 12.99
N GLU A 31 11.21 8.04 12.92
CA GLU A 31 10.86 9.01 11.87
C GLU A 31 11.26 8.52 10.48
N GLU A 32 12.47 7.99 10.32
CA GLU A 32 12.94 7.40 9.06
C GLU A 32 12.08 6.20 8.66
N TYR A 33 11.72 5.34 9.61
CA TYR A 33 10.84 4.20 9.34
C TYR A 33 9.43 4.64 8.90
N LEU A 34 8.86 5.65 9.54
CA LEU A 34 7.54 6.19 9.16
C LEU A 34 7.57 6.85 7.78
N ALA A 35 8.70 7.46 7.39
CA ALA A 35 8.90 7.97 6.04
C ALA A 35 8.92 6.85 5.00
N GLU A 36 9.63 5.75 5.26
CA GLU A 36 9.62 4.57 4.39
C GLU A 36 8.21 3.96 4.24
N LEU A 37 7.46 3.85 5.36
CA LEU A 37 6.08 3.37 5.32
C LEU A 37 5.16 4.27 4.48
N ARG A 38 5.41 5.59 4.50
CA ARG A 38 4.68 6.54 3.66
C ARG A 38 4.96 6.29 2.18
N ASP A 39 6.21 6.07 1.81
CA ASP A 39 6.60 5.81 0.42
C ASP A 39 6.00 4.49 -0.09
N ILE A 40 6.01 3.44 0.73
CA ILE A 40 5.32 2.18 0.43
C ILE A 40 3.81 2.40 0.29
N SER A 41 3.20 3.20 1.16
CA SER A 41 1.77 3.48 1.09
C SER A 41 1.38 4.21 -0.19
N VAL A 42 2.24 5.11 -0.69
CA VAL A 42 2.02 5.81 -1.95
C VAL A 42 2.18 4.87 -3.15
N SER A 43 3.18 3.99 -3.15
CA SER A 43 3.39 3.05 -4.26
C SER A 43 2.31 1.95 -4.33
N CYS A 44 1.75 1.57 -3.19
CA CYS A 44 0.67 0.60 -3.10
C CYS A 44 -0.74 1.23 -3.07
N ALA A 45 -0.86 2.55 -3.26
CA ALA A 45 -2.14 3.24 -3.16
C ALA A 45 -3.11 2.75 -4.25
N PRO A 46 -4.30 2.22 -3.89
CA PRO A 46 -5.28 1.80 -4.89
C PRO A 46 -5.83 3.03 -5.62
N ARG A 47 -6.14 2.85 -6.92
CA ARG A 47 -6.80 3.88 -7.70
C ARG A 47 -8.25 4.02 -7.27
N ARG A 48 -8.69 5.25 -7.04
CA ARG A 48 -10.06 5.54 -6.63
C ARG A 48 -10.94 5.71 -7.86
N PHE A 49 -12.15 5.15 -7.78
CA PHE A 49 -13.17 5.31 -8.81
C PHE A 49 -14.55 5.52 -8.20
N THR A 50 -15.50 5.96 -9.03
CA THR A 50 -16.93 5.96 -8.72
C THR A 50 -17.70 5.24 -9.81
N LEU A 51 -18.81 4.62 -9.40
CA LEU A 51 -19.89 4.30 -10.31
C LEU A 51 -20.93 5.40 -10.21
N CYS A 52 -21.15 6.12 -11.31
CA CYS A 52 -22.16 7.17 -11.40
C CYS A 52 -23.36 6.64 -12.17
N GLU A 53 -24.55 6.82 -11.62
CA GLU A 53 -25.79 6.60 -12.35
C GLU A 53 -26.21 7.89 -13.03
N ILE A 54 -26.59 7.78 -14.30
CA ILE A 54 -27.12 8.91 -15.06
C ILE A 54 -28.57 8.60 -15.40
N ASP A 55 -29.43 9.60 -15.31
CA ASP A 55 -30.81 9.45 -15.77
C ASP A 55 -30.86 9.15 -17.29
N ARG A 56 -32.04 8.75 -17.77
CA ARG A 56 -32.21 8.37 -19.19
C ARG A 56 -32.11 9.55 -20.16
N GLU A 57 -32.24 10.78 -19.67
CA GLU A 57 -32.26 12.01 -20.46
C GLU A 57 -30.91 12.77 -20.38
N LEU A 58 -29.93 12.22 -19.65
CA LEU A 58 -28.64 12.81 -19.34
C LEU A 58 -28.74 14.19 -18.67
N GLN A 59 -29.82 14.44 -17.90
CA GLN A 59 -30.05 15.73 -17.24
C GLN A 59 -29.47 15.76 -15.82
N ASP A 60 -29.48 14.63 -15.13
CA ASP A 60 -28.97 14.49 -13.78
C ASP A 60 -28.17 13.19 -13.59
N GLY A 61 -27.30 13.18 -12.59
CA GLY A 61 -26.52 12.01 -12.21
C GLY A 61 -26.07 12.04 -10.76
N TRP A 62 -25.94 10.86 -10.17
CA TRP A 62 -25.52 10.71 -8.78
C TRP A 62 -24.51 9.58 -8.61
N VAL A 63 -23.75 9.65 -7.52
CA VAL A 63 -22.82 8.58 -7.17
C VAL A 63 -23.59 7.39 -6.61
N PHE A 64 -23.58 6.29 -7.35
CA PHE A 64 -24.12 5.01 -6.89
C PHE A 64 -23.19 4.37 -5.85
N GLY A 65 -21.88 4.46 -6.07
CA GLY A 65 -20.87 3.88 -5.18
C GLY A 65 -19.47 4.44 -5.41
N TRP A 66 -18.67 4.44 -4.34
CA TRP A 66 -17.25 4.75 -4.35
C TRP A 66 -16.45 3.46 -4.30
N GLY A 67 -15.33 3.39 -5.01
CA GLY A 67 -14.51 2.20 -5.03
C GLY A 67 -13.02 2.46 -5.01
N LEU A 68 -12.30 1.43 -4.59
CA LEU A 68 -10.85 1.33 -4.59
C LEU A 68 -10.47 0.16 -5.49
N ALA A 69 -9.69 0.43 -6.54
CA ALA A 69 -9.13 -0.58 -7.43
C ALA A 69 -7.67 -0.84 -7.06
N PHE A 70 -7.44 -2.07 -6.61
CA PHE A 70 -6.14 -2.67 -6.43
C PHE A 70 -5.71 -3.35 -7.73
N GLU A 71 -4.48 -3.85 -7.77
CA GLU A 71 -3.93 -4.52 -8.94
C GLU A 71 -4.72 -5.79 -9.34
N ASP A 72 -5.23 -6.52 -8.34
CA ASP A 72 -5.87 -7.82 -8.48
C ASP A 72 -7.39 -7.82 -8.21
N ASN A 73 -7.90 -6.79 -7.54
CA ASN A 73 -9.32 -6.69 -7.20
C ASN A 73 -9.81 -5.25 -7.07
N ALA A 74 -11.13 -5.08 -7.02
CA ALA A 74 -11.77 -3.81 -6.67
C ALA A 74 -12.76 -3.98 -5.52
N VAL A 75 -12.83 -2.98 -4.66
CA VAL A 75 -13.79 -2.92 -3.54
C VAL A 75 -14.74 -1.76 -3.78
N LEU A 76 -16.04 -1.95 -3.58
CA LEU A 76 -17.06 -0.91 -3.74
C LEU A 76 -17.82 -0.70 -2.43
N PHE A 77 -18.09 0.56 -2.11
CA PHE A 77 -18.89 1.04 -0.99
C PHE A 77 -20.05 1.88 -1.52
N ARG A 78 -21.25 1.66 -1.01
CA ARG A 78 -22.41 2.49 -1.34
C ARG A 78 -22.58 3.59 -0.29
N PRO A 79 -22.94 4.82 -0.70
CA PRO A 79 -23.25 5.86 0.26
C PRO A 79 -24.40 5.42 1.19
N GLY A 80 -24.19 5.58 2.50
CA GLY A 80 -25.18 5.21 3.52
C GLY A 80 -25.07 3.77 4.04
N ASP A 81 -24.28 2.91 3.40
CA ASP A 81 -24.00 1.57 3.90
C ASP A 81 -22.80 1.61 4.86
N HIS A 82 -22.90 0.90 5.98
CA HIS A 82 -21.79 0.77 6.96
C HIS A 82 -20.83 -0.38 6.63
N HIS A 83 -21.07 -1.09 5.52
CA HIS A 83 -20.31 -2.27 5.11
C HIS A 83 -19.87 -2.17 3.65
N VAL A 84 -18.86 -2.95 3.30
CA VAL A 84 -18.44 -3.15 1.90
C VAL A 84 -19.63 -3.72 1.11
N THR A 85 -19.99 -3.06 0.01
CA THR A 85 -21.04 -3.52 -0.91
C THR A 85 -20.61 -4.79 -1.63
N GLY A 86 -19.33 -4.87 -2.00
CA GLY A 86 -18.76 -6.09 -2.59
C GLY A 86 -17.28 -5.95 -2.92
N VAL A 87 -16.66 -7.12 -3.13
CA VAL A 87 -15.32 -7.29 -3.69
C VAL A 87 -15.47 -7.91 -5.08
N PHE A 88 -14.74 -7.37 -6.05
CA PHE A 88 -14.85 -7.69 -7.46
C PHE A 88 -13.47 -7.94 -8.05
N GLN A 89 -13.40 -8.64 -9.18
CA GLN A 89 -12.15 -8.87 -9.90
C GLN A 89 -11.56 -7.58 -10.49
N SER A 90 -12.40 -6.60 -10.82
CA SER A 90 -11.98 -5.29 -11.31
C SER A 90 -13.12 -4.27 -11.15
N ALA A 91 -12.83 -2.99 -11.37
CA ALA A 91 -13.84 -1.93 -11.37
C ALA A 91 -14.89 -2.14 -12.49
N GLU A 92 -14.46 -2.60 -13.66
CA GLU A 92 -15.31 -2.92 -14.80
C GLU A 92 -16.21 -4.13 -14.51
N SER A 93 -15.73 -5.08 -13.71
CA SER A 93 -16.53 -6.23 -13.29
C SER A 93 -17.65 -5.80 -12.34
N ALA A 94 -17.37 -4.86 -11.43
CA ALA A 94 -18.38 -4.23 -10.59
C ALA A 94 -19.41 -3.48 -11.45
N LEU A 95 -18.94 -2.65 -12.40
CA LEU A 95 -19.81 -1.95 -13.35
C LEU A 95 -20.72 -2.94 -14.08
N ARG A 96 -20.17 -3.97 -14.70
CA ARG A 96 -20.92 -4.98 -15.48
C ARG A 96 -22.04 -5.63 -14.66
N LEU A 97 -21.78 -5.93 -13.38
CA LEU A 97 -22.80 -6.52 -12.50
C LEU A 97 -23.97 -5.56 -12.28
N PHE A 98 -23.68 -4.29 -11.94
CA PHE A 98 -24.70 -3.33 -11.56
C PHE A 98 -25.39 -2.63 -12.74
N SER A 99 -24.75 -2.58 -13.92
CA SER A 99 -25.30 -1.99 -15.14
C SER A 99 -26.43 -2.81 -15.77
N SER A 100 -26.69 -4.04 -15.31
CA SER A 100 -27.78 -4.88 -15.83
C SER A 100 -29.16 -4.25 -15.67
N SER A 101 -29.35 -3.40 -14.66
CA SER A 101 -30.63 -2.73 -14.37
C SER A 101 -30.52 -1.21 -14.27
N ARG A 102 -29.35 -0.63 -14.54
CA ARG A 102 -29.04 0.79 -14.30
C ARG A 102 -28.13 1.34 -15.39
N ASN A 103 -28.27 2.62 -15.69
CA ASN A 103 -27.35 3.31 -16.59
C ASN A 103 -26.14 3.82 -15.79
N LEU A 104 -25.21 2.92 -15.50
CA LEU A 104 -24.01 3.24 -14.72
C LEU A 104 -22.81 3.50 -15.63
N HIS A 105 -21.97 4.44 -15.18
CA HIS A 105 -20.70 4.78 -15.79
C HIS A 105 -19.59 4.70 -14.75
N LEU A 106 -18.46 4.10 -15.14
CA LEU A 106 -17.24 4.08 -14.34
C LEU A 106 -16.47 5.37 -14.57
N VAL A 107 -16.16 6.08 -13.49
CA VAL A 107 -15.38 7.32 -13.51
C VAL A 107 -14.17 7.16 -12.60
N TRP A 108 -12.98 7.36 -13.14
CA TRP A 108 -11.73 7.35 -12.37
C TRP A 108 -11.47 8.73 -11.76
N ILE A 109 -11.15 8.77 -10.47
CA ILE A 109 -10.87 10.02 -9.75
C ILE A 109 -9.39 10.37 -9.84
N ASP A 110 -8.54 9.36 -9.71
CA ASP A 110 -7.09 9.54 -9.80
C ASP A 110 -6.66 9.57 -11.27
N PRO A 111 -5.71 10.46 -11.62
CA PRO A 111 -5.14 10.47 -12.96
C PRO A 111 -4.51 9.10 -13.25
N GLU A 112 -4.60 8.68 -14.50
CA GLU A 112 -3.91 7.47 -14.95
C GLU A 112 -2.41 7.62 -14.62
N PRO A 113 -1.78 6.62 -13.99
CA PRO A 113 -0.35 6.68 -13.71
C PRO A 113 0.36 7.00 -15.02
N ALA A 114 1.17 8.07 -15.01
CA ALA A 114 1.89 8.49 -16.20
C ALA A 114 2.65 7.28 -16.73
N PRO A 115 2.52 6.93 -18.04
CA PRO A 115 3.28 5.83 -18.58
C PRO A 115 4.75 6.14 -18.31
N GLU A 116 5.42 5.27 -17.54
CA GLU A 116 6.83 5.40 -17.27
C GLU A 116 7.50 5.62 -18.62
N ALA A 117 8.18 6.75 -18.78
CA ALA A 117 8.89 7.06 -20.02
C ALA A 117 9.97 6.00 -20.17
N VAL A 118 9.64 4.90 -20.86
CA VAL A 118 10.55 3.83 -21.22
C VAL A 118 11.64 4.49 -22.03
N THR A 119 12.76 4.76 -21.37
CA THR A 119 13.92 5.35 -22.02
C THR A 119 14.57 4.20 -22.76
N ALA A 120 14.43 4.22 -24.09
CA ALA A 120 15.04 3.28 -25.02
C ALA A 120 16.56 3.40 -25.05
#